data_AF-A0A5N5FCB7-F1
#
_entry.id   AF-A0A5N5FCB7-F1
#
_cell.length_a   1.000
_cell.length_b   1.000
_cell.length_c   1.000
_cell.angle_alpha   90.00
_cell.angle_beta   90.00
_cell.angle_gamma   90.00
#
_symmetry.space_group_name_H-M   'P 1'
#
loop_
_entity.id
_entity.type
_entity.pdbx_description
1 polymer ?
#
loop_
_entity_poly.entity_id
_entity_poly.type
_entity_poly.pdbx_seq_one_letter_code
_entity_poly.pdbx_strand_id
1 'polypeptide(L)' 'MREQMRAQDDQMKAQLRAQNEEVRTYAETVRDLVRAIQTAGLQVSLPVPHLDPPSTSEPPHPPDTQ' A
#
# COMPACT_ATOMS: atom_id res chain seq x y z
N MET A 1 -19.15 -13.16 31.86
CA MET A 1 -19.25 -12.13 30.80
C MET A 1 -18.03 -11.22 30.74
N ARG A 2 -17.60 -10.54 31.82
CA ARG A 2 -16.39 -9.68 31.81
C ARG A 2 -15.08 -10.41 31.45
N GLU A 3 -14.90 -11.65 31.91
CA GLU A 3 -13.69 -12.43 31.64
C GLU A 3 -13.60 -12.87 30.18
N GLN A 4 -14.73 -13.22 29.57
CA GLN A 4 -14.82 -13.54 28.15
C GLN A 4 -14.50 -12.33 27.26
N MET A 5 -14.95 -11.14 27.68
CA MET A 5 -14.67 -9.88 26.99
C MET A 5 -13.18 -9.52 27.08
N ARG A 6 -12.54 -9.70 28.25
CA ARG A 6 -11.08 -9.53 28.39
C ARG A 6 -10.29 -10.53 27.54
N ALA A 7 -10.70 -11.79 27.49
CA ALA A 7 -10.04 -12.79 26.66
C ALA A 7 -10.11 -12.43 25.16
N GLN A 8 -11.24 -11.86 24.71
CA GLN A 8 -11.40 -11.37 23.34
C GLN A 8 -10.50 -10.15 23.05
N ASP A 9 -10.42 -9.19 23.97
CA ASP A 9 -9.52 -8.03 23.85
C ASP A 9 -8.04 -8.46 23.80
N ASP A 10 -7.63 -9.40 24.64
CA ASP A 10 -6.26 -9.93 24.66
C ASP A 10 -5.93 -10.67 23.36
N GLN A 11 -6.88 -11.45 22.82
CA GLN A 11 -6.73 -12.13 21.53
C GLN A 11 -6.59 -11.13 20.38
N MET A 12 -7.39 -10.07 20.35
CA MET A 12 -7.32 -9.02 19.33
C MET A 12 -5.98 -8.28 19.40
N LYS A 13 -5.51 -7.98 20.60
CA LYS A 13 -4.23 -7.31 20.83
C LYS A 13 -3.04 -8.18 20.43
N ALA A 14 -3.12 -9.50 20.66
CA ALA A 14 -2.10 -10.45 20.22
C ALA A 14 -2.01 -10.52 18.69
N GLN A 15 -3.16 -10.57 17.99
CA GLN A 15 -3.19 -10.53 16.52
C GLN A 15 -2.62 -9.23 15.96
N LEU A 16 -2.97 -8.09 16.56
CA LEU A 16 -2.45 -6.78 16.14
C LEU A 16 -0.93 -6.69 16.32
N ARG A 17 -0.38 -7.28 17.40
CA ARG A 17 1.07 -7.36 17.62
C ARG A 17 1.75 -8.23 16.57
N ALA A 18 1.21 -9.42 16.29
CA ALA A 18 1.75 -10.31 15.26
C ALA A 18 1.79 -9.63 13.89
N GLN A 19 0.69 -8.99 13.48
CA GLN A 19 0.68 -8.23 12.22
C GLN A 19 1.68 -7.06 12.22
N ASN A 20 1.86 -6.37 13.35
CA ASN A 20 2.82 -5.28 13.44
C ASN A 20 4.26 -5.78 13.30
N GLU A 21 4.57 -6.94 13.88
CA GLU A 21 5.88 -7.59 13.76
C GLU A 21 6.16 -8.04 12.32
N GLU A 22 5.16 -8.59 11.63
CA GLU A 22 5.27 -8.95 10.21
C GLU A 22 5.56 -7.71 9.35
N VAL A 23 4.82 -6.61 9.56
CA VAL A 23 5.03 -5.35 8.82
C VAL A 23 6.42 -4.76 9.12
N ARG A 24 6.89 -4.81 10.37
CA ARG A 24 8.25 -4.36 10.72
C ARG A 24 9.33 -5.19 10.03
N THR A 25 9.20 -6.51 10.09
CA THR A 25 10.14 -7.45 9.44
C THR A 25 10.18 -7.22 7.94
N TYR A 26 9.02 -7.02 7.32
CA TYR A 26 8.93 -6.69 5.91
C TYR A 26 9.62 -5.35 5.59
N ALA A 27 9.35 -4.31 6.38
CA ALA A 27 9.98 -3.00 6.20
C ALA A 27 11.51 -3.03 6.37
N GLU A 28 12.01 -3.84 7.30
CA GLU A 28 13.45 -4.09 7.46
C GLU A 28 14.03 -4.81 6.24
N THR A 29 13.38 -5.87 5.78
CA THR A 29 13.79 -6.62 4.59
C THR A 29 13.85 -5.74 3.34
N VAL A 30 12.83 -4.90 3.11
CA VAL A 30 12.80 -3.96 1.98
C VAL A 30 13.92 -2.94 2.09
N ARG A 31 14.21 -2.43 3.30
CA ARG A 31 15.30 -1.47 3.53
C ARG A 31 16.66 -2.08 3.20
N ASP A 32 16.89 -3.33 3.62
CA ASP A 32 18.14 -4.04 3.36
C ASP A 32 18.29 -4.37 1.87
N LEU A 33 17.20 -4.76 1.22
CA LEU A 33 17.17 -4.97 -0.23
C LEU A 33 17.52 -3.68 -0.99
N VAL A 34 16.91 -2.55 -0.64
CA VAL A 34 17.21 -1.25 -1.25
C VAL A 34 18.68 -0.87 -1.04
N ARG A 35 19.23 -1.11 0.15
CA ARG A 35 20.66 -0.88 0.42
C ARG A 35 21.56 -1.79 -0.43
N ALA A 36 21.23 -3.07 -0.55
CA ALA A 36 21.99 -4.02 -1.37
C ALA A 36 21.99 -3.62 -2.84
N ILE A 37 20.84 -3.19 -3.38
CA ILE A 37 20.71 -2.69 -4.76
C ILE A 37 21.60 -1.45 -4.98
N GLN A 38 21.55 -0.49 -4.06
CA GLN A 38 22.41 0.70 -4.13
C GLN A 38 23.90 0.33 -4.08
N THR A 39 24.26 -0.59 -3.19
CA THR A 39 25.65 -1.06 -3.02
C THR A 39 26.15 -1.80 -4.26
N ALA A 40 25.30 -2.61 -4.88
CA ALA A 40 25.59 -3.32 -6.12
C ALA A 40 25.59 -2.40 -7.36
N GLY A 41 25.24 -1.12 -7.22
CA GLY A 41 25.12 -0.19 -8.34
C GLY A 41 24.03 -0.58 -9.35
N LEU A 42 23.05 -1.38 -8.91
CA LEU A 42 21.94 -1.84 -9.76
C LEU A 42 20.90 -0.73 -9.88
N GLN A 43 20.58 -0.33 -11.11
CA GLN A 43 19.48 0.60 -11.36
C GLN A 43 18.19 -0.19 -11.57
N VAL A 44 17.23 0.00 -10.65
CA VAL A 44 15.89 -0.58 -10.76
C VAL A 44 14.92 0.56 -11.06
N SER A 45 14.39 0.59 -12.27
CA SER A 45 13.32 1.52 -12.63
C SER A 45 12.02 1.05 -11.99
N LEU A 46 11.39 1.92 -11.20
CA LEU A 46 10.04 1.65 -10.72
C LEU A 46 9.07 1.74 -11.90
N PRO A 47 8.09 0.81 -12.01
CA PRO A 47 7.03 0.96 -12.98
C PRO A 47 6.29 2.28 -12.69
N VAL A 48 6.13 3.11 -13.71
CA VAL A 48 5.30 4.30 -13.63
C VAL A 48 3.88 3.85 -13.27
N PRO A 49 3.28 4.35 -12.19
CA PRO A 49 1.87 4.10 -11.91
C PRO A 49 1.07 4.53 -13.13
N HIS A 50 0.26 3.63 -13.69
CA HIS A 50 -0.68 3.96 -14.76
C HIS A 50 -1.74 4.87 -14.15
N LEU A 51 -1.46 6.17 -14.13
CA LEU A 51 -2.46 7.18 -13.90
C LEU A 51 -3.21 7.27 -15.23
N ASP A 52 -4.41 6.71 -15.28
CA ASP A 52 -5.30 6.96 -16.40
C ASP A 52 -5.35 8.48 -16.62
N PRO A 53 -5.19 8.96 -17.86
CA PRO A 53 -5.31 10.38 -18.12
C PRO A 53 -6.65 10.87 -17.55
N PRO A 54 -6.68 12.05 -16.91
CA PRO A 54 -7.94 12.59 -16.40
C PRO A 54 -8.94 12.56 -17.56
N SER A 55 -10.06 11.89 -17.35
CA SER A 55 -11.09 11.72 -18.37
C SER A 55 -11.63 13.11 -18.72
N THR A 56 -11.04 13.75 -19.74
CA THR A 56 -11.62 14.92 -20.39
C THR A 56 -12.77 14.41 -21.24
N SER A 57 -13.83 13.97 -20.57
CA SER A 57 -15.13 13.78 -21.18
C SER A 57 -15.71 15.18 -21.38
N GLU A 58 -15.21 15.89 -22.38
CA GLU A 58 -15.95 17.01 -22.94
C GLU A 58 -17.13 16.38 -23.70
N PRO A 59 -18.39 16.62 -23.28
CA PRO A 59 -19.53 16.09 -24.00
C PRO A 59 -19.54 16.69 -25.42
N PRO A 60 -19.84 15.90 -26.47
CA PRO A 60 -19.97 16.43 -27.81
C PRO A 60 -21.07 17.50 -27.80
N HIS A 61 -20.68 18.74 -28.11
CA HIS A 61 -21.64 19.82 -28.28
C HIS A 61 -22.61 19.45 -29.41
N PRO A 62 -23.94 19.50 -29.18
CA PRO A 62 -24.89 19.32 -30.25
C PRO A 62 -24.65 20.40 -31.32
N PRO A 63 -24.80 20.09 -32.61
CA PRO A 63 -24.70 21.11 -33.64
C PRO A 63 -25.77 22.17 -33.37
N ASP A 64 -25.35 23.43 -33.25
CA ASP A 64 -26.26 24.58 -33.27
C ASP A 64 -27.06 24.51 -34.57
N THR A 65 -28.30 24.05 -34.48
CA THR A 65 -29.24 24.07 -35.61
C THR A 65 -29.69 25.51 -35.82
N GLN A 66 -29.22 26.11 -36.92
CA GLN A 66 -29.79 27.33 -37.51
C GLN A 66 -31.19 27.07 -38.10
#